data_AF-A0A2H6ENW1-F1
#
_entry.id   AF-A0A2H6ENW1-F1
#
_cell.length_a   1.000
_cell.length_b   1.000
_cell.length_c   1.000
_cell.angle_alpha   90.00
_cell.angle_beta   90.00
_cell.angle_gamma   90.00
#
_symmetry.space_group_name_H-M   'P 1'
#
loop_
_entity.id
_entity.type
_entity.pdbx_description
1 polymer ?
#
loop_
_entity_poly.entity_id
_entity_poly.type
_entity_poly.pdbx_seq_one_letter_code
_entity_poly.pdbx_strand_id
1 'polypeptide(L)' 'MKTFEVVLTKSYIIKIKAENENSAKEFSQFYTSDILDLSNEKDREKYKFSIEDIDCKINDIFEIRETNENN' A
#
# COMPACT_ATOMS: atom_id res chain seq x y z
N MET A 1 8.86 19.84 -22.23
CA MET A 1 8.03 19.34 -21.10
C MET A 1 8.75 19.72 -19.82
N LYS A 2 8.00 19.97 -18.74
CA LYS A 2 8.54 20.34 -17.42
C LYS A 2 8.46 19.13 -16.49
N THR A 3 9.38 19.01 -15.54
CA THR A 3 9.40 17.93 -14.55
C THR A 3 8.81 18.42 -13.24
N PHE A 4 8.10 17.56 -12.51
CA PHE A 4 7.49 17.90 -11.22
C PHE A 4 7.76 16.80 -10.20
N GLU A 5 8.14 17.20 -8.99
CA GLU A 5 8.06 16.37 -7.80
C GLU A 5 6.65 16.48 -7.22
N VAL A 6 6.02 15.34 -6.92
CA VAL A 6 4.65 15.27 -6.40
C VAL A 6 4.66 14.45 -5.12
N VAL A 7 4.25 15.05 -4.01
CA VAL A 7 4.01 14.36 -2.74
C VAL A 7 2.56 13.87 -2.76
N LEU A 8 2.37 12.56 -2.80
CA LEU A 8 1.07 11.91 -2.86
C LEU A 8 0.78 11.19 -1.54
N THR A 9 -0.39 11.43 -0.96
CA THR A 9 -0.87 10.68 0.21
C THR A 9 -1.98 9.74 -0.20
N LYS A 10 -1.88 8.49 0.24
CA LYS A 10 -2.89 7.48 0.00
C LYS A 10 -3.35 6.82 1.30
N SER A 11 -4.63 6.49 1.40
CA SER A 11 -5.18 5.73 2.53
C SER A 11 -6.20 4.72 2.02
N TYR A 12 -6.23 3.53 2.62
CA TYR A 12 -7.01 2.39 2.13
C TYR A 12 -7.75 1.71 3.28
N ILE A 13 -8.88 1.08 2.96
CA ILE A 13 -9.51 0.08 3.81
C ILE A 13 -9.13 -1.30 3.26
N ILE A 14 -8.58 -2.15 4.12
CA ILE A 14 -8.17 -3.51 3.75
C ILE A 14 -9.12 -4.49 4.44
N LYS A 15 -9.59 -5.49 3.68
CA LYS A 15 -10.30 -6.65 4.21
C LYS A 15 -9.39 -7.86 4.16
N ILE A 16 -9.06 -8.41 5.32
CA ILE A 16 -8.11 -9.51 5.49
C ILE A 16 -8.70 -10.62 6.35
N LYS A 17 -8.48 -11.87 5.95
CA LYS A 17 -8.70 -13.06 6.79
C LYS A 17 -7.40 -13.40 7.49
N ALA A 18 -7.39 -13.36 8.82
CA ALA A 18 -6.22 -13.69 9.64
C ALA A 18 -6.65 -14.39 10.92
N GLU A 19 -5.72 -15.11 11.55
CA GLU A 19 -5.99 -15.87 12.78
C GLU A 19 -6.34 -14.95 13.98
N ASN A 20 -5.86 -13.71 14.00
CA ASN A 20 -6.11 -12.73 15.06
C ASN A 20 -5.84 -11.27 14.61
N GLU A 21 -6.18 -10.30 15.47
CA GLU A 21 -6.04 -8.86 15.22
C GLU A 21 -4.57 -8.42 15.01
N ASN A 22 -3.62 -8.97 15.78
CA ASN A 22 -2.22 -8.59 15.66
C ASN A 22 -1.65 -9.05 14.30
N SER A 23 -1.95 -10.29 13.91
CA SER A 23 -1.61 -10.81 12.59
C SER A 23 -2.25 -10.00 11.45
N ALA A 24 -3.51 -9.59 11.59
CA ALA A 24 -4.17 -8.74 10.60
C ALA A 24 -3.43 -7.40 10.39
N LYS A 25 -2.97 -6.76 11.48
CA LYS A 25 -2.21 -5.51 11.43
C LYS A 25 -0.83 -5.70 10.81
N GLU A 26 -0.06 -6.68 11.30
CA GLU A 26 1.29 -6.96 10.81
C GLU A 26 1.29 -7.31 9.32
N PHE A 27 0.39 -8.20 8.90
CA PHE A 27 0.30 -8.62 7.49
C PHE A 27 -0.15 -7.47 6.59
N SER A 28 -1.13 -6.67 7.02
CA SER A 28 -1.56 -5.49 6.26
C SER A 28 -0.39 -4.52 6.08
N GLN A 29 0.39 -4.24 7.13
CA GLN A 29 1.51 -3.31 7.04
C GLN A 29 2.64 -3.82 6.14
N PHE A 30 2.97 -5.11 6.22
CA PHE A 30 4.09 -5.69 5.49
C PHE A 30 3.76 -5.94 4.01
N TYR A 31 2.55 -6.41 3.72
CA TYR A 31 2.18 -6.87 2.38
C TYR A 31 1.42 -5.85 1.53
N THR A 32 1.13 -4.62 1.98
CA THR A 32 0.40 -3.62 1.17
C THR A 32 1.16 -2.31 0.94
N SER A 33 2.51 -2.32 0.96
CA SER A 33 3.32 -1.09 0.98
C SER A 33 3.06 -0.13 -0.19
N ASP A 34 2.68 -0.65 -1.37
CA ASP A 34 2.49 0.16 -2.57
C ASP A 34 1.26 -0.27 -3.39
N ILE A 35 0.10 -0.37 -2.71
CA ILE A 35 -1.22 -0.65 -3.30
C ILE A 35 -1.43 -2.05 -3.88
N LEU A 36 -0.42 -2.92 -3.84
CA LEU A 36 -0.50 -4.30 -4.31
C LEU A 36 -0.29 -5.24 -3.13
N ASP A 37 -1.08 -6.32 -3.08
CA ASP A 37 -0.77 -7.45 -2.21
C ASP A 37 0.56 -8.07 -2.64
N LEU A 38 1.58 -7.91 -1.81
CA LEU A 38 2.93 -8.41 -2.04
C LEU A 38 3.11 -9.86 -1.54
N SER A 39 2.08 -10.45 -0.92
CA SER A 39 2.15 -11.84 -0.47
C SER A 39 2.24 -12.79 -1.67
N ASN A 40 3.13 -13.77 -1.57
CA ASN A 40 3.14 -14.89 -2.51
C ASN A 40 2.34 -16.07 -1.94
N GLU A 41 2.16 -17.12 -2.73
CA GLU A 41 1.41 -18.31 -2.34
C GLU A 41 1.98 -18.99 -1.08
N LYS A 42 3.32 -19.04 -0.95
CA LYS A 42 3.97 -19.63 0.23
C LYS A 42 3.69 -18.83 1.49
N ASP A 43 3.65 -17.51 1.39
CA ASP A 43 3.30 -16.64 2.51
C ASP A 43 1.86 -16.89 2.95
N ARG A 44 0.91 -16.90 2.00
CA ARG A 44 -0.51 -17.13 2.28
C ARG A 44 -0.77 -18.48 2.95
N GLU A 45 -0.12 -19.53 2.46
CA GLU A 45 -0.22 -20.88 3.04
C GLU A 45 0.43 -20.97 4.44
N LYS A 46 1.65 -20.44 4.58
CA LYS A 46 2.42 -20.51 5.84
C LYS A 46 1.70 -19.80 6.98
N TYR A 47 1.14 -18.62 6.70
CA TYR A 47 0.54 -17.75 7.69
C TYR A 47 -1.00 -17.84 7.70
N LYS A 48 -1.58 -18.72 6.87
CA LYS A 48 -3.02 -18.96 6.74
C LYS A 48 -3.84 -17.67 6.60
N PHE A 49 -3.40 -16.79 5.73
CA PHE A 49 -4.10 -15.53 5.42
C PHE A 49 -4.30 -15.35 3.93
N SER A 50 -5.24 -14.48 3.58
CA SER A 50 -5.40 -13.96 2.23
C SER A 50 -5.98 -12.56 2.30
N ILE A 51 -5.46 -11.65 1.47
CA ILE A 51 -6.06 -10.34 1.23
C ILE A 51 -7.15 -10.52 0.18
N GLU A 52 -8.37 -10.10 0.52
CA GLU A 52 -9.52 -10.29 -0.39
C GLU A 52 -9.76 -9.06 -1.26
N ASP A 53 -9.51 -7.86 -0.72
CA ASP A 53 -9.78 -6.59 -1.39
C ASP A 53 -8.97 -5.44 -0.76
N ILE A 54 -8.58 -4.47 -1.60
CA ILE A 54 -7.90 -3.22 -1.21
C ILE A 54 -8.67 -2.04 -1.81
N ASP A 55 -9.33 -1.25 -0.96
CA ASP A 55 -10.18 -0.14 -1.37
C ASP A 55 -9.55 1.21 -1.02
N CYS A 56 -9.17 1.98 -2.04
CA CYS A 56 -8.56 3.30 -1.88
C CYS A 56 -9.57 4.35 -1.43
N LYS A 57 -9.34 4.93 -0.26
CA LYS A 57 -10.18 5.96 0.37
C LYS A 57 -9.66 7.37 0.23
N ILE A 58 -8.34 7.54 0.20
CA ILE A 58 -7.70 8.85 -0.02
C ILE A 58 -6.67 8.64 -1.12
N ASN A 59 -6.71 9.49 -2.14
CA ASN A 59 -5.75 9.52 -3.24
C ASN A 59 -5.52 10.98 -3.65
N ASP A 60 -4.89 11.73 -2.76
CA ASP A 60 -4.79 13.18 -2.85
C ASP A 60 -3.33 13.64 -2.94
N ILE A 61 -3.12 14.67 -3.75
CA ILE A 61 -1.82 15.34 -3.87
C ILE A 61 -1.67 16.32 -2.71
N PHE A 62 -0.63 16.11 -1.91
CA PHE A 62 -0.29 16.94 -0.76
C PHE A 62 0.56 18.15 -1.18
N GLU A 63 1.56 17.93 -2.03
CA GLU A 63 2.47 18.97 -2.51
C GLU A 63 2.89 18.68 -3.96
N ILE A 64 3.12 19.74 -4.74
CA ILE A 64 3.71 19.63 -6.06
C ILE A 64 4.73 20.77 -6.28
N ARG A 65 5.89 20.43 -6.82
CA ARG A 65 6.97 21.38 -7.13
C ARG A 65 7.54 21.10 -8.52
N GLU A 66 7.63 22.13 -9.37
CA GLU A 66 8.36 22.02 -10.64
C GLU A 66 9.86 21.91 -10.38
N THR A 67 10.52 20.92 -10.98
CA THR A 67 11.97 20.73 -10.90
C THR A 67 12.62 21.07 -12.23
N ASN A 68 13.70 21.85 -12.17
CA ASN A 68 14.61 22.03 -13.28
C ASN A 68 15.74 21.02 -13.07
N GLU A 69 15.85 19.98 -13.90
CA GLU A 69 17.02 19.11 -13.91
C GLU A 69 18.24 19.94 -14.32
N ASN A 70 18.94 20.52 -13.35
CA ASN A 70 20.30 21.04 -13.53
C ASN A 70 21.17 20.36 -12.46
N ASN A 71 22.05 19.50 -12.96
CA ASN A 71 23.05 18.65 -12.29
C ASN A 71 23.58 19.15 -10.95
#